data_AF-A6LKH4-F1
#
_entry.id   AF-A6LKH4-F1
#
_cell.length_a   1.000
_cell.length_b   1.000
_cell.length_c   1.000
_cell.angle_alpha   90.00
_cell.angle_beta   90.00
_cell.angle_gamma   90.00
#
_symmetry.space_group_name_H-M   'P 1'
#
loop_
_entity.id
_entity.type
_entity.pdbx_description
1 polymer ?
#
loop_
_entity_poly.entity_id
_entity_poly.type
_entity_poly.pdbx_seq_one_letter_code
_entity_poly.pdbx_strand_id
1 'polypeptide(L)' 'MKIISNVFFVISIVLFVIAAVFFEISLRYMRKQNERKKKESTKLGIRFLIYGSIAFGISGLFAFFS' A
#
# COMPACT_ATOMS: atom_id res chain seq x y z
N MET A 1 24.47 -16.88 14.58
CA MET A 1 24.03 -16.25 13.31
C MET A 1 23.11 -17.15 12.47
N LYS A 2 23.43 -18.44 12.24
CA LYS A 2 22.58 -19.33 11.41
C LYS A 2 21.18 -19.60 11.97
N ILE A 3 21.04 -19.80 13.28
CA ILE A 3 19.75 -20.12 13.92
C ILE A 3 18.77 -18.94 13.85
N ILE A 4 19.23 -17.74 14.16
CA ILE A 4 18.43 -16.51 14.10
C ILE A 4 17.96 -16.27 12.66
N SER A 5 18.86 -16.41 11.67
CA SER A 5 18.51 -16.26 10.26
C SER A 5 17.46 -17.29 9.80
N ASN A 6 17.56 -18.54 10.25
CA ASN A 6 16.57 -19.57 9.93
C ASN A 6 15.19 -19.26 10.54
N VAL A 7 15.14 -18.75 11.78
CA VAL A 7 13.89 -18.36 12.43
C VAL A 7 13.23 -17.20 11.67
N PHE A 8 13.99 -16.18 11.27
CA PHE A 8 13.49 -15.09 10.44
C PHE A 8 12.99 -15.57 9.07
N PHE A 9 13.67 -16.55 8.47
CA PHE A 9 13.27 -17.13 7.19
C PHE A 9 11.93 -17.86 7.27
N VAL A 10 11.74 -18.71 8.28
CA VAL A 10 10.46 -19.42 8.50
C VAL A 10 9.33 -18.43 8.80
N ILE A 11 9.56 -17.44 9.66
CA ILE A 11 8.58 -16.40 9.96
C ILE A 11 8.21 -15.62 8.69
N SER A 12 9.18 -15.30 7.84
CA SER A 12 8.94 -14.60 6.57
C SER A 12 8.09 -15.42 5.61
N ILE A 13 8.31 -16.74 5.52
CA ILE A 13 7.48 -17.63 4.69
C ILE A 13 6.04 -17.67 5.20
N VAL A 14 5.85 -17.84 6.51
CA VAL A 14 4.49 -17.89 7.10
C VAL A 14 3.76 -16.57 6.88
N LEU A 15 4.43 -15.43 7.12
CA LEU A 15 3.86 -14.11 6.85
C LEU A 15 3.57 -13.89 5.37
N PHE A 16 4.42 -14.39 4.48
CA PHE A 16 4.22 -14.28 3.04
C PHE A 16 2.97 -15.05 2.59
N VAL A 17 2.76 -16.26 3.10
CA VAL A 17 1.57 -17.07 2.77
C VAL A 17 0.30 -16.38 3.28
N ILE A 18 0.31 -15.87 4.51
CA ILE A 18 -0.82 -15.12 5.07
C ILE A 18 -1.09 -13.87 4.22
N ALA A 19 -0.04 -13.11 3.89
CA ALA A 19 -0.15 -11.92 3.06
C ALA A 19 -0.71 -12.24 1.66
N ALA A 20 -0.30 -13.34 1.04
CA ALA A 20 -0.80 -13.77 -0.26
C ALA A 20 -2.29 -14.12 -0.23
N VAL A 21 -2.76 -14.83 0.80
CA VAL A 21 -4.18 -15.17 0.98
C VAL A 21 -5.02 -13.91 1.21
N PHE A 22 -4.56 -13.02 2.11
CA PHE A 22 -5.23 -11.74 2.34
C PHE A 22 -5.21 -10.84 1.11
N PHE A 23 -4.14 -10.86 0.32
CA PHE A 23 -4.03 -10.13 -0.94
C PHE A 23 -5.02 -10.65 -1.98
N GLU A 24 -5.21 -11.97 -2.08
CA GLU A 24 -6.18 -12.54 -3.01
C GLU A 24 -7.63 -12.21 -2.60
N ILE A 25 -7.96 -12.33 -1.31
CA ILE A 25 -9.27 -11.95 -0.76
C ILE A 25 -9.50 -10.46 -0.96
N SER A 26 -8.48 -9.64 -0.70
CA SER A 26 -8.54 -8.19 -0.89
C SER A 26 -8.67 -7.83 -2.37
N LEU A 27 -8.02 -8.55 -3.28
CA LEU A 27 -8.19 -8.38 -4.73
C LEU A 27 -9.59 -8.77 -5.19
N ARG A 28 -10.15 -9.86 -4.67
CA ARG A 28 -11.53 -10.27 -4.98
C ARG A 28 -12.54 -9.26 -4.45
N TYR A 29 -12.36 -8.81 -3.21
CA TYR A 29 -13.17 -7.75 -2.61
C TYR A 29 -12.99 -6.43 -3.36
N MET A 30 -11.76 -6.05 -3.71
CA MET A 30 -11.46 -4.85 -4.47
C MET A 30 -12.02 -4.94 -5.87
N ARG A 31 -12.01 -6.08 -6.57
CA ARG A 31 -12.69 -6.21 -7.88
C ARG A 31 -14.20 -6.00 -7.74
N LYS A 32 -14.83 -6.66 -6.77
CA LYS A 32 -16.27 -6.54 -6.49
C LYS A 32 -16.66 -5.14 -5.99
N GLN A 33 -15.77 -4.50 -5.23
CA GLN A 33 -15.96 -3.15 -4.71
C GLN A 33 -15.60 -2.13 -5.78
N ASN A 34 -14.66 -2.36 -6.68
CA ASN A 34 -14.28 -1.46 -7.77
C ASN A 34 -15.38 -1.41 -8.84
N GLU A 35 -16.12 -2.49 -9.09
CA GLU A 35 -17.36 -2.41 -9.88
C GLU A 35 -18.40 -1.46 -9.25
N ARG A 36 -18.45 -1.37 -7.91
CA ARG A 36 -19.36 -0.47 -7.18
C ARG A 36 -18.77 0.93 -6.90
N LYS A 37 -17.45 1.03 -6.72
CA LYS A 37 -16.67 2.22 -6.31
C LYS A 37 -15.99 2.93 -7.48
N LYS A 38 -15.86 2.37 -8.68
CA LYS A 38 -15.30 3.10 -9.85
C LYS A 38 -16.05 4.42 -10.12
N LYS A 39 -17.32 4.51 -9.69
CA LYS A 39 -18.11 5.75 -9.73
C LYS A 39 -17.84 6.75 -8.58
N GLU A 40 -17.52 6.30 -7.36
CA GLU A 40 -17.26 7.20 -6.20
C GLU A 40 -15.76 7.43 -5.90
N SER A 41 -14.92 6.42 -6.07
CA SER A 41 -13.48 6.41 -5.77
C SER A 41 -12.65 7.26 -6.72
N THR A 42 -13.13 7.52 -7.94
CA THR A 42 -12.47 8.47 -8.85
C THR A 42 -12.44 9.87 -8.23
N LYS A 43 -13.54 10.27 -7.55
CA LYS A 43 -13.67 11.58 -6.90
C LYS A 43 -12.79 11.71 -5.66
N LEU A 44 -12.60 10.62 -4.92
CA LEU A 44 -11.75 10.59 -3.72
C LEU A 44 -10.26 10.48 -4.10
N GLY A 45 -9.93 9.70 -5.13
CA GLY A 45 -8.56 9.57 -5.66
C GLY A 45 -8.00 10.89 -6.18
N ILE A 46 -8.82 11.73 -6.84
CA ILE A 46 -8.42 13.09 -7.25
C ILE A 46 -8.09 13.97 -6.02
N ARG A 47 -8.85 13.85 -4.93
CA ARG A 47 -8.59 14.63 -3.70
C ARG A 47 -7.27 14.22 -3.05
N PHE A 48 -6.99 12.93 -2.95
CA PHE A 48 -5.70 12.45 -2.43
C PHE A 48 -4.52 12.78 -3.35
N LEU A 49 -4.73 12.81 -4.67
CA LEU A 49 -3.71 13.27 -5.61
C LEU A 49 -3.36 14.75 -5.36
N ILE A 50 -4.36 15.60 -5.10
CA ILE A 50 -4.14 17.01 -4.77
C ILE A 50 -3.38 17.16 -3.44
N TYR A 51 -3.78 16.42 -2.40
CA TYR A 51 -3.05 16.44 -1.13
C TYR A 51 -1.62 15.91 -1.25
N GLY A 52 -1.42 14.86 -2.04
CA GLY A 52 -0.09 14.29 -2.33
C GLY A 52 0.80 15.26 -3.08
N SER A 53 0.28 15.97 -4.09
CA SER A 53 1.02 16.99 -4.83
C SER A 53 1.43 18.17 -3.95
N ILE A 54 0.58 18.60 -3.02
CA ILE A 54 0.89 19.68 -2.07
C ILE A 54 1.98 19.23 -1.10
N ALA A 55 1.86 18.03 -0.52
CA ALA A 55 2.87 17.48 0.38
C ALA A 55 4.23 17.32 -0.33
N PHE A 56 4.22 16.83 -1.58
CA PHE A 56 5.43 16.71 -2.39
C PHE A 56 6.06 18.08 -2.70
N GLY A 57 5.25 19.09 -3.02
CA GLY A 57 5.73 20.46 -3.21
C GLY A 57 6.39 21.03 -1.95
N ILE A 58 5.80 20.80 -0.77
CA ILE A 58 6.36 21.25 0.51
C ILE A 58 7.66 20.51 0.83
N SER A 59 7.71 19.18 0.67
CA SER A 59 8.93 18.41 0.87
C SER A 59 10.04 18.80 -0.11
N GLY A 60 9.71 19.10 -1.36
CA GLY A 60 10.65 19.62 -2.35
C GLY A 60 11.22 20.98 -1.96
N LEU A 61 10.38 21.89 -1.45
CA LEU A 61 10.85 23.18 -0.92
C LEU A 61 11.77 23.00 0.30
N PHE A 62 11.41 22.13 1.24
CA PHE A 62 12.27 21.83 2.40
C PHE A 62 13.61 21.22 1.99
N ALA A 63 13.65 20.39 0.95
CA ALA A 63 14.89 19.77 0.47
C ALA A 63 15.80 20.75 -0.30
N PHE A 64 15.27 21.87 -0.80
CA PHE A 64 16.08 22.90 -1.49
C PHE A 64 16.59 24.00 -0.56
N PHE A 65 15.95 24.20 0.60
CA PHE A 65 16.35 25.19 1.61
C PHE A 65 17.06 24.57 2.84
N SER A 66 17.21 23.24 2.88
CA SER A 66 18.01 22.49 3.86
C SER A 66 19.31 22.00 3.23
#